data_AF-A0A2S5GR15-F1
#
_entry.id   AF-A0A2S5GR15-F1
#
_cell.length_a   1.000
_cell.length_b   1.000
_cell.length_c   1.000
_cell.angle_alpha   90.00
_cell.angle_beta   90.00
_cell.angle_gamma   90.00
#
_symmetry.space_group_name_H-M   'P 1'
#
loop_
_entity.id
_entity.type
_entity.pdbx_description
1 polymer ?
#
loop_
_entity_poly.entity_id
_entity_poly.type
_entity_poly.pdbx_seq_one_letter_code
_entity_poly.pdbx_strand_id
1 'polypeptide(L)'
;MLIGLAIDTRQTPAPLLASECGAPGTWWELAWRHAVLMPATSVAMALAALAPWPGAPSAAARMLCAALMAAGMVVGARLGVGMALAAGAAPFVGLVLGMAAGMAMAVLPLAAQRWA
;
A
#
# COMPACT_ATOMS: atom_id res chain seq x y z
N MET A 1 -0.38 -0.29 -9.64
CA MET A 1 -1.24 0.21 -8.54
C MET A 1 -2.48 0.94 -9.06
N LEU A 2 -2.36 1.97 -9.91
CA LEU A 2 -3.51 2.79 -10.36
C LEU A 2 -4.62 2.01 -11.08
N ILE A 3 -4.29 1.05 -11.94
CA ILE A 3 -5.31 0.21 -12.61
C ILE A 3 -6.02 -0.71 -11.61
N GLY A 4 -5.28 -1.32 -10.68
CA GLY A 4 -5.86 -2.12 -9.60
C GLY A 4 -6.81 -1.27 -8.75
N LEU A 5 -6.39 -0.06 -8.37
CA LEU A 5 -7.20 0.86 -7.60
C LEU A 5 -8.46 1.30 -8.35
N ALA A 6 -8.37 1.52 -9.67
CA ALA A 6 -9.53 1.84 -10.51
C ALA A 6 -10.51 0.66 -10.63
N ILE A 7 -10.03 -0.58 -10.60
CA ILE A 7 -10.86 -1.78 -10.58
C ILE A 7 -11.52 -1.94 -9.20
N ASP A 8 -10.73 -1.81 -8.13
CA ASP A 8 -11.22 -1.96 -6.75
C ASP A 8 -12.22 -0.86 -6.40
N THR A 9 -12.01 0.38 -6.84
CA THR A 9 -12.94 1.51 -6.60
C THR A 9 -14.24 1.43 -7.40
N ARG A 10 -14.32 0.57 -8.43
CA ARG A 10 -15.59 0.24 -9.10
C ARG A 10 -16.46 -0.70 -8.28
N GLN A 11 -15.86 -1.53 -7.43
CA GLN A 11 -16.55 -2.51 -6.60
C GLN A 11 -16.74 -2.02 -5.17
N THR A 12 -15.76 -1.27 -4.65
CA THR A 12 -15.73 -0.74 -3.29
C THR A 12 -15.69 0.79 -3.33
N PRO A 13 -16.71 1.51 -2.83
CA PRO A 13 -16.71 2.96 -2.85
C PRO A 13 -15.48 3.55 -2.15
N ALA A 14 -14.85 4.54 -2.78
CA ALA A 14 -13.72 5.30 -2.24
C ALA A 14 -13.88 5.79 -0.78
N PRO A 15 -15.07 6.25 -0.32
CA PRO A 15 -15.27 6.63 1.07
C PRO A 15 -15.15 5.46 2.05
N LEU A 16 -15.61 4.27 1.63
CA LEU A 16 -15.61 3.04 2.43
C LEU A 16 -14.19 2.49 2.57
N LEU A 17 -13.38 2.64 1.52
CA LEU A 17 -11.94 2.38 1.57
C LEU A 17 -11.22 3.32 2.54
N ALA A 18 -11.54 4.61 2.50
CA ALA A 18 -10.93 5.59 3.39
C ALA A 18 -11.33 5.40 4.86
N SER A 19 -12.58 5.00 5.13
CA SER A 19 -13.03 4.71 6.50
C SER A 19 -12.39 3.45 7.06
N GLU A 20 -12.33 2.36 6.29
CA GLU A 20 -11.76 1.09 6.79
C GLU A 20 -10.24 1.12 6.86
N CYS A 21 -9.57 1.79 5.92
CA CYS A 21 -8.13 2.02 6.00
C CYS A 21 -7.77 3.12 7.01
N GLY A 22 -8.75 3.89 7.48
CA GLY A 22 -8.66 4.94 8.52
C GLY A 22 -9.10 4.50 9.93
N ALA A 23 -9.79 3.36 10.06
CA ALA A 23 -10.28 2.80 11.32
C ALA A 23 -9.19 2.16 12.20
N PRO A 24 -9.15 2.41 13.52
CA PRO A 24 -8.18 1.81 14.44
C PRO A 24 -8.22 0.27 14.40
N GLY A 25 -7.05 -0.37 14.53
CA GLY A 25 -6.92 -1.82 14.48
C GLY A 25 -5.46 -2.26 14.51
N THR A 26 -5.24 -3.57 14.64
CA THR A 26 -3.89 -4.16 14.56
C THR A 26 -3.36 -4.13 13.13
N TRP A 27 -2.03 -4.18 12.94
CA TRP A 27 -1.41 -4.22 11.60
C TRP A 27 -1.95 -5.36 10.73
N TRP A 28 -2.24 -6.51 11.35
CA TRP A 28 -2.81 -7.67 10.66
C TRP A 28 -4.25 -7.44 10.23
N GLU A 29 -5.10 -6.85 11.07
CA GLU A 29 -6.47 -6.50 10.68
C GLU A 29 -6.50 -5.46 9.57
N LEU A 30 -5.63 -4.45 9.62
CA LEU A 30 -5.53 -3.47 8.54
C LEU A 30 -5.12 -4.14 7.24
N ALA A 31 -4.08 -5.00 7.26
CA ALA A 31 -3.64 -5.74 6.09
C ALA A 31 -4.76 -6.63 5.52
N TRP A 32 -5.49 -7.32 6.39
CA TRP A 32 -6.62 -8.17 6.00
C TRP A 32 -7.76 -7.37 5.37
N ARG A 33 -8.20 -6.27 6.01
CA ARG A 33 -9.24 -5.39 5.47
C ARG A 33 -8.82 -4.78 4.14
N HIS A 34 -7.56 -4.37 4.00
CA HIS A 34 -7.02 -3.85 2.75
C HIS A 34 -7.00 -4.91 1.65
N ALA A 35 -6.64 -6.16 1.97
CA ALA A 35 -6.65 -7.26 1.03
C ALA A 35 -8.07 -7.63 0.57
N VAL A 36 -9.05 -7.59 1.47
CA VAL A 36 -10.46 -7.88 1.16
C VAL A 36 -11.10 -6.75 0.35
N LEU A 37 -10.82 -5.49 0.67
CA LEU A 37 -11.45 -4.33 0.04
C LEU A 37 -10.76 -3.90 -1.26
N MET A 38 -9.49 -4.25 -1.43
CA MET A 38 -8.69 -3.97 -2.63
C MET A 38 -7.96 -5.22 -3.14
N PRO A 39 -8.70 -6.26 -3.56
CA PRO A 39 -8.11 -7.53 -3.98
C PRO A 39 -7.29 -7.39 -5.26
N ALA A 40 -7.72 -6.58 -6.24
CA ALA A 40 -6.98 -6.43 -7.50
C ALA A 40 -5.64 -5.71 -7.27
N THR A 41 -5.64 -4.65 -6.46
CA THR A 41 -4.41 -3.93 -6.07
C THR A 41 -3.48 -4.84 -5.27
N SER A 42 -4.02 -5.60 -4.32
CA SER A 42 -3.25 -6.52 -3.48
C SER A 42 -2.60 -7.65 -4.29
N VAL A 43 -3.33 -8.24 -5.24
CA VAL A 43 -2.79 -9.26 -6.16
C VAL A 43 -1.72 -8.65 -7.07
N ALA A 44 -1.97 -7.47 -7.65
CA ALA A 44 -0.99 -6.80 -8.50
C ALA A 44 0.31 -6.50 -7.75
N MET A 45 0.22 -6.14 -6.47
CA MET A 45 1.37 -5.93 -5.61
C MET A 45 2.09 -7.22 -5.23
N ALA A 46 1.35 -8.26 -4.85
CA ALA A 46 1.94 -9.56 -4.54
C ALA A 46 2.70 -10.10 -5.75
N LEU A 47 2.14 -9.96 -6.96
CA LEU A 47 2.81 -10.30 -8.20
C LEU A 47 4.04 -9.40 -8.43
N ALA A 48 3.94 -8.09 -8.25
CA ALA A 48 5.08 -7.19 -8.40
C ALA A 48 6.24 -7.56 -7.45
N ALA A 49 5.92 -7.96 -6.20
CA ALA A 49 6.90 -8.27 -5.18
C ALA A 49 7.50 -9.68 -5.32
N LEU A 50 6.68 -10.68 -5.65
CA LEU A 50 7.06 -12.10 -5.59
C LEU A 50 7.29 -12.75 -6.96
N ALA A 51 6.86 -12.13 -8.07
CA ALA A 51 7.07 -12.73 -9.37
C ALA A 51 8.57 -12.90 -9.68
N PRO A 52 8.96 -14.04 -10.28
CA PRO A 52 10.32 -14.31 -10.67
C PRO A 52 10.70 -13.54 -11.94
N TRP A 53 10.91 -12.24 -11.79
CA TRP A 53 11.42 -11.40 -12.86
C TRP A 53 12.85 -11.83 -13.23
N PRO A 54 13.21 -11.85 -14.52
CA PRO A 54 14.58 -12.12 -14.94
C PRO A 54 15.52 -11.07 -14.32
N GLY A 55 16.54 -11.53 -13.59
CA GLY A 55 17.47 -10.66 -12.85
C GLY A 55 16.96 -10.15 -11.50
N ALA A 56 15.84 -10.64 -10.98
CA ALA A 56 15.34 -10.19 -9.68
C ALA A 56 16.14 -10.77 -8.50
N PRO A 57 16.28 -10.00 -7.40
CA PRO A 57 17.09 -10.36 -6.23
C PRO A 57 16.59 -11.63 -5.52
N SER A 58 17.36 -12.12 -4.53
CA SER A 58 17.06 -13.36 -3.79
C SER A 58 15.64 -13.39 -3.22
N ALA A 59 15.07 -14.58 -3.02
CA ALA A 59 13.72 -14.74 -2.47
C ALA A 59 13.55 -14.01 -1.12
N ALA A 60 14.60 -14.01 -0.27
CA ALA A 60 14.61 -13.27 0.98
C ALA A 60 14.50 -11.75 0.78
N ALA A 61 15.21 -11.18 -0.19
CA ALA A 61 15.12 -9.77 -0.51
C ALA A 61 13.75 -9.38 -1.09
N ARG A 62 13.11 -10.29 -1.85
CA ARG A 62 11.74 -10.10 -2.36
C ARG A 62 10.70 -10.14 -1.24
N MET A 63 10.86 -11.05 -0.28
CA MET A 63 10.01 -11.09 0.91
C MET A 63 10.18 -9.84 1.77
N LEU A 64 11.42 -9.38 1.99
CA LEU A 64 11.68 -8.15 2.73
C LEU A 64 11.06 -6.94 2.01
N CYS A 65 11.17 -6.89 0.69
CA CYS A 65 10.53 -5.88 -0.15
C CYS A 65 9.01 -5.90 -0.01
N ALA A 66 8.38 -7.07 -0.08
CA ALA A 66 6.95 -7.23 0.14
C ALA A 66 6.52 -6.73 1.52
N ALA A 67 7.28 -7.08 2.57
CA ALA A 67 7.01 -6.66 3.94
C ALA A 67 7.14 -5.14 4.12
N LEU A 68 8.20 -4.53 3.57
CA LEU A 68 8.41 -3.08 3.63
C LEU A 68 7.34 -2.32 2.86
N MET A 69 6.93 -2.79 1.68
CA MET A 69 5.84 -2.18 0.92
C MET A 69 4.51 -2.27 1.66
N ALA A 70 4.20 -3.42 2.26
CA ALA A 70 2.99 -3.58 3.07
C ALA A 70 2.99 -2.63 4.27
N ALA A 71 4.09 -2.57 5.02
CA ALA A 71 4.23 -1.65 6.15
C ALA A 71 4.10 -0.18 5.72
N GLY A 72 4.81 0.20 4.64
CA GLY A 72 4.78 1.56 4.09
C GLY A 72 3.38 1.99 3.67
N MET A 73 2.61 1.10 3.03
CA MET A 73 1.23 1.40 2.65
C MET A 73 0.31 1.60 3.85
N VAL A 74 0.41 0.74 4.87
CA VAL A 74 -0.47 0.83 6.04
C VAL A 74 -0.15 2.09 6.85
N VAL A 75 1.14 2.36 7.10
CA VAL A 75 1.59 3.60 7.76
C VAL A 75 1.21 4.82 6.93
N GLY A 76 1.46 4.77 5.62
CA GLY A 76 1.17 5.85 4.69
C GLY A 76 -0.32 6.17 4.60
N ALA A 77 -1.19 5.16 4.49
CA ALA A 77 -2.64 5.34 4.47
C ALA A 77 -3.16 5.94 5.78
N ARG A 78 -2.66 5.48 6.94
CA ARG A 78 -2.99 6.04 8.27
C ARG A 78 -2.64 7.52 8.35
N LEU A 79 -1.38 7.86 8.06
CA LEU A 79 -0.89 9.23 8.14
C LEU A 79 -1.57 10.12 7.10
N GLY A 80 -1.77 9.62 5.88
CA GLY A 80 -2.42 10.34 4.80
C GLY A 80 -3.88 10.68 5.10
N VAL A 81 -4.65 9.73 5.62
CA VAL A 81 -6.03 9.98 6.06
C VAL A 81 -6.06 10.94 7.26
N GLY A 82 -5.19 10.75 8.25
CA GLY A 82 -5.09 11.64 9.41
C GLY A 82 -4.78 13.09 9.03
N MET A 83 -3.82 13.29 8.11
CA MET A 83 -3.45 14.61 7.61
C MET A 83 -4.55 15.24 6.74
N ALA A 84 -5.24 14.45 5.91
CA ALA A 84 -6.36 14.96 5.12
C ALA A 84 -7.54 15.39 6.01
N LEU A 85 -7.85 14.64 7.06
CA LEU A 85 -8.87 15.02 8.05
C LEU A 85 -8.46 16.29 8.81
N ALA A 86 -7.20 16.41 9.22
CA ALA A 86 -6.68 17.62 9.87
C ALA A 86 -6.72 18.87 8.97
N ALA A 87 -6.56 18.69 7.65
CA ALA A 87 -6.60 19.75 6.66
C ALA A 87 -8.02 20.04 6.11
N GLY A 88 -9.05 19.32 6.56
CA GLY A 88 -10.41 19.44 6.01
C GLY A 88 -10.55 18.99 4.55
N ALA A 89 -9.60 18.22 4.05
CA ALA A 89 -9.55 17.73 2.67
C ALA A 89 -10.27 16.39 2.51
N ALA A 90 -10.51 15.99 1.25
CA ALA A 90 -11.11 14.71 0.95
C ALA A 90 -10.20 13.55 1.43
N PRO A 91 -10.69 12.64 2.30
CA PRO A 91 -9.86 11.59 2.92
C PRO A 91 -9.32 10.59 1.89
N PHE A 92 -9.99 10.42 0.76
CA PHE A 92 -9.52 9.60 -0.34
C PHE A 92 -8.22 10.13 -0.97
N VAL A 93 -8.08 11.46 -1.11
CA VAL A 93 -6.85 12.07 -1.65
C VAL A 93 -5.69 11.86 -0.67
N GLY A 94 -5.95 12.03 0.63
CA GLY A 94 -4.98 11.72 1.68
C GLY A 94 -4.54 10.26 1.67
N LEU A 95 -5.48 9.32 1.53
CA LEU A 95 -5.20 7.89 1.43
C LEU A 95 -4.30 7.56 0.23
N VAL A 96 -4.63 8.05 -0.96
CA VAL A 96 -3.85 7.76 -2.19
C VAL A 96 -2.44 8.36 -2.10
N LEU A 97 -2.32 9.61 -1.66
CA LEU A 97 -1.03 10.27 -1.50
C LEU A 97 -0.19 9.61 -0.40
N GLY A 98 -0.81 9.25 0.72
CA GLY A 98 -0.18 8.54 1.82
C GLY A 98 0.38 7.18 1.40
N MET A 99 -0.42 6.38 0.68
CA MET A 99 0.04 5.09 0.16
C MET A 99 1.19 5.25 -0.86
N ALA A 100 1.11 6.24 -1.75
CA ALA A 100 2.17 6.51 -2.72
C ALA A 100 3.49 6.92 -2.03
N ALA A 101 3.42 7.82 -1.04
CA ALA A 101 4.57 8.24 -0.24
C ALA A 101 5.15 7.07 0.56
N GLY A 102 4.31 6.27 1.21
CA GLY A 102 4.71 5.10 1.97
C GLY A 102 5.43 4.05 1.12
N MET A 103 4.94 3.80 -0.09
CA MET A 103 5.64 2.93 -1.05
C MET A 103 6.97 3.51 -1.49
N ALA A 104 7.04 4.81 -1.82
CA ALA A 104 8.29 5.46 -2.22
C ALA A 104 9.37 5.34 -1.12
N MET A 105 8.97 5.46 0.15
CA MET A 105 9.86 5.26 1.29
C MET A 105 10.27 3.79 1.47
N ALA A 106 9.39 2.83 1.18
CA ALA A 106 9.70 1.40 1.27
C ALA A 106 10.71 0.92 0.23
N VAL A 107 10.84 1.60 -0.93
CA VAL A 107 11.84 1.26 -1.96
C VAL A 107 13.21 1.88 -1.73
N LEU A 108 13.34 2.92 -0.90
CA LEU A 108 14.62 3.57 -0.59
C LEU A 108 15.70 2.62 -0.03
N PRO A 109 15.39 1.75 0.96
CA PRO A 109 16.36 0.79 1.50
C PRO A 109 16.82 -0.24 0.45
N LEU A 110 15.92 -0.63 -0.46
CA LEU A 110 16.20 -1.61 -1.52
C LEU A 110 16.98 -0.99 -2.68
N ALA A 111 16.71 0.29 -2.98
CA ALA A 111 17.55 1.06 -3.88
C ALA A 111 18.97 1.12 -3.32
N ALA A 112 19.15 1.47 -2.04
CA ALA A 112 20.47 1.49 -1.41
C ALA A 112 21.21 0.13 -1.47
N GLN A 113 20.50 -1.00 -1.38
CA GLN A 113 21.09 -2.34 -1.50
C GLN A 113 21.46 -2.76 -2.93
N ARG A 114 20.89 -2.14 -3.97
CA ARG A 114 21.26 -2.43 -5.37
C ARG A 114 22.57 -1.78 -5.80
N TRP A 115 23.08 -0.82 -5.02
CA TRP A 115 24.32 -0.06 -5.31
C TRP A 115 25.46 -0.39 -4.33
N ALA A 116 25.28 -1.37 -3.45
CA ALA A 116 26.29 -1.87 -2.52
C ALA A 116 26.81 -3.24 -2.99
#